data_AF-L1PCJ8-F1
#
_entry.id   AF-L1PCJ8-F1
#
_cell.length_a   1.000
_cell.length_b   1.000
_cell.length_c   1.000
_cell.angle_alpha   90.00
_cell.angle_beta   90.00
_cell.angle_gamma   90.00
#
_symmetry.space_group_name_H-M   'P 1'
#
loop_
_entity.id
_entity.type
_entity.pdbx_description
1 polymer ?
#
loop_
_entity_poly.entity_id
_entity_poly.type
_entity_poly.pdbx_seq_one_letter_code
_entity_poly.pdbx_strand_id
1 'polypeptide(L)'
;METIFKVGMEVYDYVFFGKTPLKITEVKEDMTLRVLCEEVIYCYTGDGRFIGEYIPSNRNRCLSQTSTLSTSPYTLQGFEQKAPTPTYEEALKEAHRKDEYYYLPNDLEAPSKELADATMALLKLLFLRDYYNEGWQPDLKNKEQRGISVILDSEGNFFVWGVLKETETHALVFKDEKVAKRFIEEQKELLEIAKPLL
;
A
#
# COMPACT_ATOMS: atom_id res chain seq x y z
N MET A 1 -0.52 -14.10 -12.07
CA MET A 1 0.63 -13.26 -11.72
C MET A 1 0.05 -11.92 -11.33
N GLU A 2 0.27 -11.44 -10.11
CA GLU A 2 -0.25 -10.14 -9.66
C GLU A 2 0.70 -9.02 -10.07
N THR A 3 0.17 -7.84 -10.40
CA THR A 3 0.95 -6.66 -10.77
C THR A 3 0.88 -5.63 -9.66
N ILE A 4 2.00 -4.96 -9.39
CA ILE A 4 2.07 -3.88 -8.39
C ILE A 4 1.64 -2.53 -8.97
N PHE A 5 1.52 -2.44 -10.30
CA PHE A 5 1.24 -1.21 -11.02
C PHE A 5 -0.26 -0.92 -10.99
N LYS A 6 -0.62 0.33 -10.67
CA LYS A 6 -2.00 0.80 -10.65
C LYS A 6 -2.20 1.91 -11.67
N VAL A 7 -3.42 2.02 -12.21
CA VAL A 7 -3.77 3.13 -13.12
C VAL A 7 -3.50 4.48 -12.44
N GLY A 8 -2.86 5.39 -13.16
CA GLY A 8 -2.47 6.71 -12.69
C GLY A 8 -1.09 6.80 -12.06
N MET A 9 -0.44 5.66 -11.77
CA MET A 9 0.90 5.62 -11.19
C MET A 9 1.96 6.23 -12.12
N GLU A 10 2.84 7.06 -11.57
CA GLU A 10 4.06 7.50 -12.24
C GLU A 10 5.13 6.41 -12.12
N VAL A 11 5.75 6.06 -13.24
CA VAL A 11 6.74 4.97 -13.34
C VAL A 11 7.90 5.41 -14.24
N TYR A 12 8.99 4.66 -14.21
CA TYR A 12 10.23 5.02 -14.90
C TYR A 12 10.80 3.84 -15.65
N ASP A 13 11.32 4.07 -16.85
CA ASP A 13 12.08 3.07 -17.60
C ASP A 13 13.26 3.74 -18.26
N TYR A 14 14.40 3.72 -17.56
CA TYR A 14 15.61 4.41 -17.98
C TYR A 14 16.36 3.67 -19.07
N VAL A 15 15.97 2.41 -19.34
CA VAL A 15 16.55 1.61 -20.42
C VAL A 15 16.02 2.05 -21.76
N PHE A 16 14.70 2.29 -21.86
CA PHE A 16 14.05 2.62 -23.14
C PHE A 16 13.69 4.10 -23.30
N PHE A 17 13.42 4.82 -22.20
CA PHE A 17 12.91 6.20 -22.23
C PHE A 17 13.81 7.21 -21.51
N GLY A 18 14.95 6.77 -20.98
CA GLY A 18 15.84 7.63 -20.20
C GLY A 18 15.11 8.19 -18.96
N LYS A 19 15.38 9.45 -18.62
CA LYS A 19 14.86 10.07 -17.37
C LYS A 19 13.41 10.59 -17.48
N THR A 20 12.72 10.30 -18.57
CA THR A 20 11.35 10.78 -18.77
C THR A 20 10.39 9.97 -17.88
N PRO A 21 9.61 10.64 -17.00
CA PRO A 21 8.58 9.96 -16.24
C PRO A 21 7.46 9.48 -17.15
N LEU A 22 6.93 8.31 -16.85
CA LEU A 22 5.88 7.63 -17.58
C LEU A 22 4.64 7.50 -16.70
N LYS A 23 3.47 7.28 -17.29
CA LYS A 23 2.22 7.12 -16.52
C LYS A 23 1.45 5.87 -16.92
N ILE A 24 1.07 5.04 -15.95
CA ILE A 24 0.15 3.93 -16.19
C ILE A 24 -1.24 4.49 -16.53
N THR A 25 -1.78 4.11 -17.68
CA THR A 25 -3.11 4.54 -18.15
C THR A 25 -4.14 3.43 -18.09
N GLU A 26 -3.71 2.17 -18.20
CA GLU A 26 -4.60 1.01 -18.15
C GLU A 26 -3.84 -0.21 -17.62
N VAL A 27 -4.53 -1.03 -16.83
CA VAL A 27 -4.09 -2.37 -16.41
C VAL A 27 -5.15 -3.35 -16.89
N LYS A 28 -4.81 -4.24 -17.82
CA LYS A 28 -5.75 -5.19 -18.43
C LYS A 28 -5.90 -6.47 -17.62
N GLU A 29 -6.98 -7.20 -17.89
CA GLU A 29 -7.25 -8.52 -17.29
C GLU A 29 -6.16 -9.56 -17.63
N ASP A 30 -5.54 -9.45 -18.81
CA ASP A 30 -4.40 -10.27 -19.22
C ASP A 30 -3.06 -9.81 -18.60
N MET A 31 -3.12 -8.87 -17.64
CA MET A 31 -2.00 -8.23 -16.96
C MET A 31 -1.07 -7.44 -17.89
N THR A 32 -1.53 -7.05 -19.08
CA THR A 32 -0.81 -6.07 -19.91
C THR A 32 -1.03 -4.66 -19.36
N LEU A 33 0.05 -3.90 -19.24
CA LEU A 33 0.02 -2.50 -18.82
C LEU A 33 0.09 -1.60 -20.05
N ARG A 34 -0.73 -0.55 -20.08
CA ARG A 34 -0.56 0.57 -21.01
C ARG A 34 0.08 1.74 -20.30
N VAL A 35 1.20 2.21 -20.84
CA VAL A 35 2.04 3.23 -20.25
C VAL A 35 2.19 4.38 -21.23
N LEU A 36 1.75 5.57 -20.81
CA LEU A 36 1.86 6.79 -21.60
C LEU A 36 3.22 7.42 -21.38
N CYS A 37 3.94 7.67 -22.47
CA CYS A 37 5.11 8.53 -22.54
C CYS A 37 4.77 9.68 -23.49
N GLU A 38 4.70 10.91 -22.99
CA GLU A 38 4.31 12.07 -23.79
C GLU A 38 2.95 11.86 -24.49
N GLU A 39 2.94 11.61 -25.80
CA GLU A 39 1.73 11.38 -26.61
C GLU A 39 1.59 9.92 -27.10
N VAL A 40 2.53 9.03 -26.76
CA VAL A 40 2.59 7.65 -27.27
C VAL A 40 2.32 6.63 -26.16
N ILE A 41 1.53 5.60 -26.49
CA ILE A 41 1.19 4.52 -25.58
C ILE A 41 2.06 3.29 -25.85
N TYR A 42 2.80 2.88 -24.84
CA TYR A 42 3.62 1.68 -24.81
C TYR A 42 2.97 0.57 -24.00
N CYS A 43 3.34 -0.66 -24.32
CA CYS A 43 2.86 -1.87 -23.68
C CYS A 43 3.97 -2.52 -22.85
N TYR A 44 3.59 -2.98 -21.67
CA TYR A 44 4.43 -3.77 -20.78
C TYR A 44 3.66 -5.00 -20.31
N THR A 45 4.38 -6.04 -19.95
CA THR A 45 3.82 -7.14 -19.16
C THR A 45 3.55 -6.68 -17.72
N GLY A 46 2.75 -7.45 -16.97
CA GLY A 46 2.38 -7.10 -15.59
C GLY A 46 3.55 -7.09 -14.61
N ASP A 47 4.65 -7.77 -14.95
CA ASP A 47 5.92 -7.74 -14.22
C ASP A 47 6.87 -6.64 -14.70
N GLY A 48 6.45 -5.78 -15.64
CA GLY A 48 7.20 -4.61 -16.08
C GLY A 48 8.25 -4.86 -17.16
N ARG A 49 8.11 -5.92 -17.97
CA ARG A 49 8.95 -6.12 -19.18
C ARG A 49 8.39 -5.35 -20.36
N PHE A 50 9.27 -4.71 -21.10
CA PHE A 50 8.91 -3.88 -22.23
C PHE A 50 8.49 -4.74 -23.43
N ILE A 51 7.31 -4.49 -23.96
CA ILE A 51 6.79 -5.13 -25.17
C ILE A 51 7.02 -4.24 -26.40
N GLY A 52 6.86 -2.91 -26.24
CA GLY A 52 6.99 -1.94 -27.34
C GLY A 52 5.76 -1.05 -27.45
N GLU A 53 5.66 -0.31 -28.55
CA GLU A 53 4.49 0.52 -28.85
C GLU A 53 3.22 -0.34 -29.04
N TYR A 54 2.06 0.20 -28.68
CA TYR A 54 0.79 -0.50 -28.88
C TYR A 54 0.47 -0.66 -30.38
N ILE A 55 0.80 -1.82 -30.93
CA ILE A 55 0.41 -2.22 -32.29
C ILE A 55 -0.41 -3.51 -32.19
N PRO A 56 -1.62 -3.59 -32.79
CA PRO A 56 -2.49 -4.77 -32.70
C PRO A 56 -1.83 -6.10 -33.08
N SER A 57 -0.79 -6.08 -33.92
CA SER A 57 -0.07 -7.25 -34.45
C SER A 57 1.09 -7.76 -33.59
N ASN A 58 1.55 -7.03 -32.56
CA ASN A 58 2.80 -7.34 -31.83
C ASN A 58 2.59 -7.86 -30.39
N ARG A 59 1.39 -8.35 -30.07
CA ARG A 59 0.98 -8.67 -28.68
C ARG A 59 1.84 -9.69 -27.93
N ASN A 60 2.72 -10.44 -28.61
CA ASN A 60 3.42 -11.59 -28.01
C ASN A 60 4.96 -11.52 -28.04
N ARG A 61 5.61 -10.40 -28.40
CA ARG A 61 7.08 -10.32 -28.42
C ARG A 61 7.59 -9.26 -27.45
N CYS A 62 7.97 -9.69 -26.25
CA CYS A 62 8.70 -8.83 -25.31
C CYS A 62 10.03 -8.41 -25.95
N LEU A 63 10.30 -7.11 -26.00
CA LEU A 63 11.58 -6.55 -26.42
C LEU A 63 12.63 -6.64 -25.31
N SER A 64 12.20 -6.64 -24.05
CA SER A 64 13.06 -6.93 -22.90
C SER A 64 12.85 -8.33 -22.33
N GLN A 65 13.93 -8.98 -21.91
CA GLN A 65 13.88 -10.26 -21.18
C GLN A 65 13.75 -10.05 -19.66
N THR A 66 14.17 -8.87 -19.18
CA THR A 66 14.11 -8.47 -17.77
C THR A 66 13.17 -7.29 -17.60
N SER A 67 12.61 -7.14 -16.40
CA SER A 67 11.77 -6.00 -16.05
C SER A 67 12.59 -4.72 -16.08
N THR A 68 12.05 -3.69 -16.74
CA THR A 68 12.66 -2.36 -16.85
C THR A 68 11.74 -1.27 -16.34
N LEU A 69 10.45 -1.56 -16.14
CA LEU A 69 9.51 -0.62 -15.55
C LEU A 69 9.69 -0.57 -14.03
N SER A 70 10.11 0.57 -13.52
CA SER A 70 10.42 0.84 -12.11
C SER A 70 9.39 1.79 -11.50
N THR A 71 9.14 1.66 -10.20
CA THR A 71 8.28 2.58 -9.42
C THR A 71 9.05 3.77 -8.87
N SER A 72 10.38 3.80 -9.03
CA SER A 72 11.24 4.91 -8.64
C SER A 72 12.34 5.15 -9.70
N PRO A 73 12.91 6.37 -9.79
CA PRO A 73 14.09 6.65 -10.62
C PRO A 73 15.25 5.71 -10.30
N TYR A 74 15.93 5.17 -11.31
CA TYR A 74 17.02 4.19 -11.09
C TYR A 74 18.18 4.37 -12.08
N THR A 75 19.35 3.77 -11.81
CA THR A 75 20.44 3.65 -12.80
C THR A 75 20.64 2.18 -13.14
N LEU A 76 21.79 1.77 -13.71
CA LEU A 76 22.10 0.33 -13.84
C LEU A 76 22.10 -0.40 -12.48
N GLN A 77 22.19 0.35 -11.38
CA GLN A 77 21.97 -0.10 -10.01
C GLN A 77 20.79 0.69 -9.41
N GLY A 78 19.94 0.01 -8.63
CA GLY A 78 18.80 0.62 -7.93
C GLY A 78 17.43 0.43 -8.59
N PHE A 79 17.25 -0.56 -9.46
CA PHE A 79 15.92 -0.93 -9.98
C PHE A 79 15.00 -1.36 -8.82
N GLU A 80 13.79 -0.82 -8.78
CA GLU A 80 12.82 -1.10 -7.72
C GLU A 80 11.39 -1.22 -8.27
N GLN A 81 10.66 -2.19 -7.73
CA GLN A 81 9.24 -2.38 -8.01
C GLN A 81 8.52 -2.53 -6.66
N LYS A 82 8.08 -1.40 -6.09
CA LYS A 82 7.35 -1.34 -4.83
C LYS A 82 5.90 -0.92 -5.08
N ALA A 83 4.96 -1.70 -4.56
CA ALA A 83 3.54 -1.35 -4.62
C ALA A 83 3.31 0.05 -3.98
N PRO A 84 2.35 0.83 -4.48
CA PRO A 84 2.07 2.15 -3.92
C PRO A 84 1.53 1.96 -2.51
N THR A 85 1.94 2.85 -1.61
CA THR A 85 1.40 2.93 -0.26
C THR A 85 -0.13 2.99 -0.32
N PRO A 86 -0.85 2.04 0.32
CA PRO A 86 -2.30 2.10 0.46
C PRO A 86 -2.76 3.43 1.07
N THR A 87 -3.83 4.00 0.52
CA THR A 87 -4.43 5.24 1.04
C THR A 87 -5.70 4.96 1.83
N TYR A 88 -6.09 5.91 2.67
CA TYR A 88 -7.35 5.81 3.43
C TYR A 88 -8.56 5.69 2.50
N GLU A 89 -8.57 6.39 1.36
CA GLU A 89 -9.67 6.34 0.40
C GLU A 89 -9.79 4.97 -0.28
N GLU A 90 -8.65 4.29 -0.53
CA GLU A 90 -8.65 2.91 -1.01
C GLU A 90 -9.23 1.96 0.05
N ALA A 91 -8.77 2.08 1.30
CA ALA A 91 -9.27 1.26 2.40
C ALA A 91 -10.78 1.49 2.66
N LEU A 92 -11.24 2.74 2.61
CA LEU A 92 -12.63 3.10 2.80
C LEU A 92 -13.53 2.57 1.67
N LYS A 93 -13.07 2.64 0.41
CA LYS A 93 -13.80 2.04 -0.73
C LYS A 93 -13.96 0.54 -0.55
N GLU A 94 -12.93 -0.14 -0.04
CA GLU A 94 -13.00 -1.57 0.23
C GLU A 94 -13.98 -1.88 1.38
N ALA A 95 -13.96 -1.09 2.45
CA ALA A 95 -14.94 -1.21 3.54
C ALA A 95 -16.38 -0.98 3.05
N HIS A 96 -16.61 0.00 2.16
CA HIS A 96 -17.93 0.22 1.55
C HIS A 96 -18.38 -0.98 0.71
N ARG A 97 -17.46 -1.64 -0.02
CA ARG A 97 -17.80 -2.86 -0.80
C ARG A 97 -18.21 -4.02 0.08
N LYS A 98 -17.63 -4.12 1.27
CA LYS A 98 -17.91 -5.18 2.24
C LYS A 98 -19.06 -4.85 3.21
N ASP A 99 -19.59 -3.63 3.14
CA ASP A 99 -20.57 -3.11 4.11
C ASP A 99 -20.02 -3.09 5.57
N GLU A 100 -18.73 -2.81 5.72
CA GLU A 100 -17.98 -2.83 6.98
C GLU A 100 -17.61 -1.40 7.44
N TYR A 101 -18.59 -0.50 7.51
CA TYR A 101 -18.37 0.89 7.92
C TYR A 101 -19.54 1.46 8.69
N TYR A 102 -19.26 2.47 9.53
CA TYR A 102 -20.26 3.11 10.36
C TYR A 102 -20.00 4.62 10.44
N TYR A 103 -21.06 5.41 10.41
CA TYR A 103 -20.98 6.85 10.63
C TYR A 103 -20.89 7.14 12.13
N LEU A 104 -19.96 8.02 12.51
CA LEU A 104 -19.90 8.54 13.87
C LEU A 104 -21.02 9.57 14.11
N PRO A 105 -21.46 9.77 15.36
CA PRO A 105 -22.39 10.83 15.71
C PRO A 105 -21.84 12.22 15.38
N ASN A 106 -22.67 13.09 14.80
CA ASN A 106 -22.26 14.44 14.35
C ASN A 106 -21.93 15.41 15.49
N ASP A 107 -22.41 15.15 16.71
CA ASP A 107 -22.29 16.05 17.86
C ASP A 107 -21.21 15.62 18.87
N LEU A 108 -20.23 14.82 18.41
CA LEU A 108 -19.15 14.36 19.28
C LEU A 108 -18.08 15.46 19.43
N GLU A 109 -17.96 16.00 20.63
CA GLU A 109 -16.91 16.98 20.97
C GLU A 109 -15.65 16.28 21.49
N ALA A 110 -14.48 16.80 21.10
CA ALA A 110 -13.19 16.36 21.62
C ALA A 110 -12.66 17.38 22.65
N PRO A 111 -11.99 16.92 23.72
CA PRO A 111 -11.48 17.80 24.78
C PRO A 111 -10.31 18.70 24.36
N SER A 112 -9.72 18.47 23.20
CA SER A 112 -8.73 19.36 22.58
C SER A 112 -8.68 19.16 21.06
N LYS A 113 -8.12 20.13 20.33
CA LYS A 113 -7.86 19.99 18.88
C LYS A 113 -6.93 18.81 18.59
N GLU A 114 -5.88 18.64 19.39
CA GLU A 114 -4.92 17.54 19.27
C GLU A 114 -5.62 16.17 19.37
N LEU A 115 -6.52 16.01 20.34
CA LEU A 115 -7.26 14.75 20.51
C LEU A 115 -8.32 14.54 19.43
N ALA A 116 -8.87 15.62 18.85
CA ALA A 116 -9.72 15.52 17.66
C ALA A 116 -8.93 14.99 16.45
N ASP A 117 -7.77 15.59 16.18
CA ASP A 117 -6.90 15.21 15.07
C ASP A 117 -6.38 13.77 15.25
N ALA A 118 -5.96 13.40 16.47
CA ALA A 118 -5.54 12.05 16.82
C ALA A 118 -6.67 11.01 16.64
N THR A 119 -7.91 11.35 17.03
CA THR A 119 -9.06 10.45 16.86
C THR A 119 -9.33 10.18 15.38
N MET A 120 -9.31 11.23 14.55
CA MET A 120 -9.48 11.10 13.10
C MET A 120 -8.36 10.27 12.47
N ALA A 121 -7.11 10.48 12.90
CA ALA A 121 -5.97 9.69 12.42
C ALA A 121 -6.07 8.22 12.83
N LEU A 122 -6.44 7.93 14.08
CA LEU A 122 -6.62 6.57 14.57
C LEU A 122 -7.70 5.82 13.78
N LEU A 123 -8.84 6.46 13.50
CA LEU A 123 -9.89 5.84 12.67
C LEU A 123 -9.37 5.47 11.28
N LYS A 124 -8.64 6.37 10.62
CA LYS A 124 -8.02 6.08 9.32
C LYS A 124 -7.03 4.92 9.41
N LEU A 125 -6.20 4.88 10.46
CA LEU A 125 -5.26 3.80 10.71
C LEU A 125 -5.96 2.45 10.92
N LEU A 126 -7.15 2.41 11.53
CA LEU A 126 -7.91 1.17 11.69
C LEU A 126 -8.41 0.62 10.34
N PHE A 127 -8.93 1.48 9.46
CA PHE A 127 -9.28 1.07 8.08
C PHE A 127 -8.06 0.57 7.32
N LEU A 128 -6.94 1.29 7.42
CA LEU A 128 -5.68 0.89 6.79
C LEU A 128 -5.17 -0.43 7.36
N ARG A 129 -5.21 -0.64 8.69
CA ARG A 129 -4.81 -1.90 9.33
C ARG A 129 -5.56 -3.07 8.72
N ASP A 130 -6.88 -2.96 8.59
CA ASP A 130 -7.71 -4.03 8.02
C ASP A 130 -7.42 -4.26 6.54
N TYR A 131 -7.14 -3.18 5.80
CA TYR A 131 -6.70 -3.26 4.42
C TYR A 131 -5.35 -3.99 4.27
N TYR A 132 -4.36 -3.67 5.11
CA TYR A 132 -3.05 -4.32 5.12
C TYR A 132 -3.11 -5.79 5.55
N ASN A 133 -4.09 -6.15 6.38
CA ASN A 133 -4.31 -7.52 6.82
C ASN A 133 -5.05 -8.38 5.79
N GLU A 134 -5.59 -7.78 4.72
CA GLU A 134 -6.27 -8.52 3.63
C GLU A 134 -7.39 -9.43 4.15
N GLY A 135 -8.16 -8.96 5.14
CA GLY A 135 -9.25 -9.72 5.77
C GLY A 135 -8.81 -10.72 6.84
N TRP A 136 -7.51 -10.83 7.13
CA TRP A 136 -7.04 -11.57 8.29
C TRP A 136 -7.49 -10.89 9.59
N GLN A 137 -7.93 -11.70 10.55
CA GLN A 137 -8.34 -11.26 11.89
C GLN A 137 -7.63 -12.11 12.94
N PRO A 138 -7.20 -11.53 14.07
CA PRO A 138 -6.52 -12.28 15.13
C PRO A 138 -7.47 -13.25 15.83
N ASP A 139 -7.01 -14.49 16.05
CA ASP A 139 -7.62 -15.42 17.00
C ASP A 139 -6.71 -15.56 18.22
N LEU A 140 -7.06 -14.86 19.30
CA LEU A 140 -6.30 -14.88 20.55
C LEU A 140 -6.22 -16.28 21.17
N LYS A 141 -7.18 -17.17 20.92
CA LYS A 141 -7.16 -18.54 21.46
C LYS A 141 -6.14 -19.42 20.74
N ASN A 142 -5.85 -19.13 19.48
CA ASN A 142 -4.88 -19.87 18.69
C ASN A 142 -3.54 -19.14 18.65
N LYS A 143 -2.52 -19.72 19.31
CA LYS A 143 -1.16 -19.14 19.39
C LYS A 143 -0.56 -18.76 18.02
N GLU A 144 -0.88 -19.51 16.97
CA GLU A 144 -0.35 -19.27 15.62
C GLU A 144 -1.11 -18.15 14.87
N GLN A 145 -2.28 -17.74 15.38
CA GLN A 145 -3.16 -16.76 14.76
C GLN A 145 -3.39 -15.52 15.62
N ARG A 146 -2.62 -15.34 16.70
CA ARG A 146 -2.74 -14.13 17.54
C ARG A 146 -2.24 -12.88 16.82
N GLY A 147 -1.30 -13.05 15.89
CA GLY A 147 -0.66 -11.97 15.17
C GLY A 147 0.32 -11.17 16.03
N ILE A 148 0.71 -10.03 15.47
CA ILE A 148 1.83 -9.20 15.92
C ILE A 148 1.33 -7.77 16.09
N SER A 149 1.71 -7.11 17.17
CA SER A 149 1.24 -5.75 17.49
C SER A 149 2.26 -4.67 17.17
N VAL A 150 1.77 -3.48 16.82
CA VAL A 150 2.57 -2.25 16.78
C VAL A 150 2.27 -1.41 18.00
N ILE A 151 3.30 -1.04 18.75
CA ILE A 151 3.20 -0.25 19.99
C ILE A 151 4.27 0.83 20.05
N LEU A 152 4.15 1.73 21.02
CA LEU A 152 5.18 2.73 21.36
C LEU A 152 6.19 2.15 22.37
N ASP A 153 7.47 2.45 22.17
CA ASP A 153 8.50 2.22 23.18
C ASP A 153 8.50 3.35 24.24
N SER A 154 9.40 3.24 25.22
CA SER A 154 9.56 4.26 26.27
C SER A 154 10.01 5.62 25.75
N GLU A 155 10.52 5.70 24.52
CA GLU A 155 10.98 6.92 23.86
C GLU A 155 9.91 7.49 22.90
N GLY A 156 8.75 6.82 22.78
CA GLY A 156 7.66 7.24 21.89
C GLY A 156 7.90 6.88 20.42
N ASN A 157 8.75 5.90 20.12
CA ASN A 157 8.92 5.37 18.77
C ASN A 157 8.03 4.15 18.53
N PHE A 158 7.44 4.07 17.33
CA PHE A 158 6.69 2.89 16.92
C PHE A 158 7.62 1.73 16.61
N PHE A 159 7.31 0.57 17.16
CA PHE A 159 8.02 -0.67 16.86
C PHE A 159 7.08 -1.87 16.88
N VAL A 160 7.57 -2.95 16.30
CA VAL A 160 6.85 -4.22 16.27
C VAL A 160 7.11 -4.99 17.55
N TRP A 161 6.07 -5.18 18.35
CA TRP A 161 6.05 -6.06 19.51
C TRP A 161 5.58 -7.45 19.07
N GLY A 162 6.21 -8.49 19.63
CA GLY A 162 6.08 -9.88 19.17
C GLY A 162 4.67 -10.48 19.19
N VAL A 163 4.58 -11.81 19.13
CA VAL A 163 3.28 -12.50 19.09
C VAL A 163 2.47 -12.16 20.33
N LEU A 164 1.23 -11.70 20.12
CA LEU A 164 0.32 -11.32 21.19
C LEU A 164 0.10 -12.48 22.18
N LYS A 165 -0.07 -12.15 23.46
CA LYS A 165 -0.59 -13.09 24.46
C LYS A 165 -2.11 -13.06 24.48
N GLU A 166 -2.73 -14.11 25.03
CA GLU A 166 -4.20 -14.21 25.16
C GLU A 166 -4.82 -13.04 25.93
N THR A 167 -4.04 -12.45 26.84
CA THR A 167 -4.45 -11.36 27.73
C THR A 167 -4.15 -9.97 27.17
N GLU A 168 -3.48 -9.88 26.02
CA GLU A 168 -3.03 -8.60 25.45
C GLU A 168 -4.05 -8.10 24.41
N THR A 169 -4.41 -6.82 24.50
CA THR A 169 -5.31 -6.16 23.53
C THR A 169 -4.64 -4.91 22.99
N HIS A 170 -4.46 -4.84 21.67
CA HIS A 170 -3.86 -3.70 20.99
C HIS A 170 -4.72 -3.28 19.81
N ALA A 171 -4.73 -1.98 19.49
CA ALA A 171 -5.51 -1.46 18.35
C ALA A 171 -4.91 -1.86 17.00
N LEU A 172 -3.58 -1.88 16.92
CA LEU A 172 -2.82 -2.15 15.70
C LEU A 172 -2.21 -3.55 15.75
N VAL A 173 -2.98 -4.53 15.26
CA VAL A 173 -2.58 -5.94 15.19
C VAL A 173 -2.52 -6.38 13.74
N PHE A 174 -1.47 -7.09 13.39
CA PHE A 174 -1.17 -7.52 12.05
C PHE A 174 -0.93 -9.02 11.98
N LYS A 175 -1.18 -9.58 10.80
CA LYS A 175 -0.97 -11.00 10.51
C LYS A 175 0.46 -11.46 10.79
N ASP A 176 1.44 -10.64 10.41
CA ASP A 176 2.86 -10.93 10.56
C ASP A 176 3.71 -9.66 10.63
N GLU A 177 5.01 -9.86 10.90
CA GLU A 177 5.97 -8.79 11.17
C GLU A 177 6.26 -7.96 9.92
N LYS A 178 6.20 -8.59 8.74
CA LYS A 178 6.45 -7.92 7.47
C LYS A 178 5.33 -6.92 7.18
N VAL A 179 4.08 -7.32 7.40
CA VAL A 179 2.92 -6.43 7.24
C VAL A 179 2.99 -5.27 8.24
N ALA A 180 3.31 -5.57 9.51
CA ALA A 180 3.43 -4.55 10.56
C ALA A 180 4.55 -3.52 10.26
N LYS A 181 5.73 -3.98 9.87
CA LYS A 181 6.86 -3.09 9.49
C LYS A 181 6.50 -2.20 8.31
N ARG A 182 5.91 -2.78 7.26
CA ARG A 182 5.45 -2.04 6.08
C ARG A 182 4.44 -0.96 6.49
N PHE A 183 3.50 -1.28 7.37
CA PHE A 183 2.52 -0.32 7.88
C PHE A 183 3.18 0.85 8.64
N ILE A 184 4.14 0.58 9.53
CA ILE A 184 4.87 1.64 10.25
C ILE A 184 5.61 2.56 9.28
N GLU A 185 6.31 2.00 8.31
CA GLU A 185 7.08 2.76 7.32
C GLU A 185 6.19 3.64 6.44
N GLU A 186 5.08 3.06 5.96
CA GLU A 186 4.22 3.69 4.96
C GLU A 186 3.20 4.67 5.57
N GLN A 187 2.78 4.46 6.83
CA GLN A 187 1.75 5.26 7.50
C GLN A 187 2.28 6.13 8.64
N LYS A 188 3.59 6.43 8.62
CA LYS A 188 4.28 7.17 9.69
C LYS A 188 3.60 8.51 10.05
N GLU A 189 3.19 9.29 9.07
CA GLU A 189 2.56 10.60 9.33
C GLU A 189 1.25 10.48 10.12
N LEU A 190 0.38 9.53 9.74
CA LEU A 190 -0.86 9.27 10.48
C LEU A 190 -0.57 8.71 11.87
N LEU A 191 0.42 7.84 11.98
CA LEU A 191 0.87 7.27 13.25
C LEU A 191 1.36 8.35 14.22
N GLU A 192 2.17 9.30 13.76
CA GLU A 192 2.63 10.45 14.56
C GLU A 192 1.48 11.31 15.09
N ILE A 193 0.45 11.56 14.27
CA ILE A 193 -0.73 12.32 14.68
C ILE A 193 -1.55 11.53 15.72
N ALA A 194 -1.65 10.21 15.56
CA ALA A 194 -2.44 9.34 16.43
C ALA A 194 -1.74 8.98 17.77
N LYS A 195 -0.45 9.30 17.93
CA LYS A 195 0.35 8.98 19.13
C LYS A 195 -0.34 9.25 20.47
N PRO A 196 -1.06 10.36 20.69
CA PRO A 196 -1.71 10.62 21.98
C PRO A 196 -2.76 9.58 22.41
N LEU A 197 -3.22 8.72 21.49
CA LEU A 197 -4.27 7.71 21.70
C LEU A 197 -3.78 6.27 21.57
N LEU A 198 -2.49 6.05 21.29
CA LEU A 198 -1.86 4.73 21.09
C LEU A 198 -0.94 4.38 22.26
#